data_AF-A0A929PHT3-F1
#
_entry.id   AF-A0A929PHT3-F1
#
_cell.length_a   1.000
_cell.length_b   1.000
_cell.length_c   1.000
_cell.angle_alpha   90.00
_cell.angle_beta   90.00
_cell.angle_gamma   90.00
#
_symmetry.space_group_name_H-M   'P 1'
#
loop_
_entity.id
_entity.type
_entity.pdbx_description
1 polymer ?
#
loop_
_entity_poly.entity_id
_entity_poly.type
_entity_poly.pdbx_seq_one_letter_code
_entity_poly.pdbx_strand_id
1 'polypeptide(L)'
;MSTWDRLCSEGRVVAIGGSDAHASSIKIGFIKLKPLSYRYLLNTINTHILTLSPLSGDVTNDKEIIYTSLREGNCFIAHDGLRGAKGFSFSFRREKNKERIEMGQEAQFSPGVLVIKLPDRGLTRILKDGSLFKTEYSSRLTLKIHERGVYRVEVLR
;
A
#
# COMPACT_ATOMS: atom_id res chain seq x y z
N MET A 1 10.79 -5.06 -9.38
CA MET A 1 10.56 -3.64 -9.02
C MET A 1 10.86 -2.72 -10.20
N SER A 2 12.00 -2.85 -10.90
CA SER A 2 12.35 -2.00 -12.06
C SER A 2 11.27 -1.84 -13.14
N THR A 3 10.54 -2.90 -13.50
CA THR A 3 9.43 -2.80 -14.46
C THR A 3 8.30 -1.90 -13.96
N TRP A 4 7.95 -2.00 -12.68
CA TRP A 4 6.90 -1.16 -12.10
C TRP A 4 7.34 0.29 -12.00
N ASP A 5 8.58 0.52 -11.53
CA ASP A 5 9.14 1.88 -11.46
C ASP A 5 9.18 2.54 -12.86
N ARG A 6 9.53 1.78 -13.92
CA ARG A 6 9.44 2.24 -15.31
C ARG A 6 8.00 2.58 -15.71
N LEU A 7 7.05 1.69 -15.47
CA LEU A 7 5.64 1.92 -15.81
C LEU A 7 5.08 3.17 -15.11
N CYS A 8 5.44 3.39 -13.85
CA CYS A 8 5.04 4.59 -13.11
C CYS A 8 5.66 5.87 -13.69
N SER A 9 6.82 5.81 -14.35
CA SER A 9 7.41 6.96 -15.03
C SER A 9 6.67 7.34 -16.32
N GLU A 10 5.93 6.40 -16.92
CA GLU A 10 5.15 6.59 -18.14
C GLU A 10 3.69 7.00 -17.85
N GLY A 11 3.18 6.68 -16.66
CA GLY A 11 1.85 7.10 -16.21
C GLY A 11 1.42 6.48 -14.87
N ARG A 12 0.21 6.81 -14.42
CA ARG A 12 -0.35 6.27 -13.17
C ARG A 12 -0.58 4.76 -13.25
N VAL A 13 0.25 4.00 -12.53
CA VAL A 13 0.15 2.54 -12.42
C VAL A 13 0.17 2.12 -10.95
N VAL A 14 -0.89 1.41 -10.52
CA VAL A 14 -1.11 0.98 -9.14
C VAL A 14 -0.94 -0.53 -9.03
N ALA A 15 -0.25 -0.99 -8.00
CA ALA A 15 -0.07 -2.41 -7.73
C ALA A 15 -1.20 -2.95 -6.83
N ILE A 16 -1.76 -4.10 -7.22
CA ILE A 16 -2.69 -4.90 -6.40
C ILE A 16 -2.06 -6.28 -6.22
N GLY A 17 -2.06 -6.77 -4.98
CA GLY A 17 -1.46 -8.04 -4.61
C GLY A 17 -2.49 -9.02 -4.05
N GLY A 18 -2.35 -10.29 -4.41
CA GLY A 18 -3.13 -11.38 -3.85
C GLY A 18 -2.23 -12.59 -3.65
N SER A 19 -2.54 -13.41 -2.65
CA SER A 19 -1.75 -14.58 -2.27
C SER A 19 -1.90 -15.80 -3.20
N ASP A 20 -2.72 -15.69 -4.25
CA ASP A 20 -3.07 -16.76 -5.19
C ASP A 20 -3.20 -18.13 -4.50
N ALA A 21 -3.98 -18.13 -3.41
CA ALA A 21 -3.98 -19.20 -2.43
C ALA A 21 -4.56 -20.51 -3.00
N HIS A 22 -3.68 -21.41 -3.42
CA HIS A 22 -4.01 -22.78 -3.77
C HIS A 22 -3.64 -23.69 -2.60
N ALA A 23 -4.62 -24.18 -1.84
CA ALA A 23 -4.37 -25.11 -0.74
C ALA A 23 -4.07 -26.51 -1.29
N SER A 24 -2.81 -26.77 -1.64
CA SER A 24 -2.37 -28.09 -2.07
C SER A 24 -2.29 -29.04 -0.89
N SER A 25 -3.15 -30.06 -0.85
CA SER A 25 -3.03 -31.15 0.12
C SER A 25 -1.89 -32.07 -0.29
N ILE A 26 -0.93 -32.31 0.61
CA ILE A 26 0.15 -33.27 0.38
C ILE A 26 -0.24 -34.58 1.06
N LYS A 27 -0.20 -35.68 0.31
CA LYS A 27 -0.42 -37.03 0.81
C LYS A 27 0.94 -37.73 0.89
N ILE A 28 1.36 -38.12 2.09
CA ILE A 28 2.55 -38.95 2.31
C ILE A 28 2.06 -40.27 2.94
N GLY A 29 1.89 -41.30 2.12
CA GLY A 29 1.29 -42.57 2.56
C GLY A 29 -0.16 -42.40 3.07
N PHE A 30 -0.45 -42.89 4.27
CA PHE A 30 -1.76 -42.75 4.93
C PHE A 30 -1.96 -41.37 5.61
N ILE A 31 -0.89 -40.56 5.70
CA ILE A 31 -0.93 -39.26 6.37
C ILE A 31 -1.35 -38.19 5.36
N LYS A 32 -2.48 -37.54 5.62
CA LYS A 32 -2.90 -36.32 4.91
C LYS A 32 -2.40 -35.10 5.68
N LEU A 33 -1.46 -34.36 5.10
CA LEU A 33 -0.97 -33.10 5.64
C LEU A 33 -1.55 -31.93 4.84
N LYS A 34 -2.05 -30.93 5.55
CA LYS A 34 -2.39 -29.60 5.00
C LYS A 34 -1.44 -28.58 5.65
N PRO A 35 -0.18 -28.49 5.21
CA PRO A 35 0.81 -27.64 5.85
C PRO A 35 0.45 -26.15 5.72
N LEU A 36 -0.28 -25.76 4.67
CA LEU A 36 -0.69 -24.39 4.39
C LEU A 36 -2.22 -24.32 4.36
N SER A 37 -2.83 -23.86 5.45
CA SER A 37 -4.28 -23.63 5.49
C SER A 37 -4.66 -22.41 4.63
N TYR A 38 -5.89 -22.37 4.10
CA TYR A 38 -6.41 -21.16 3.45
C TYR A 38 -6.32 -19.94 4.35
N ARG A 39 -6.59 -20.09 5.65
CA ARG A 39 -6.45 -19.00 6.62
C ARG A 39 -5.01 -18.46 6.66
N TYR A 40 -4.01 -19.33 6.58
CA TYR A 40 -2.62 -18.89 6.51
C TYR A 40 -2.32 -18.19 5.18
N LEU A 41 -2.63 -18.85 4.05
CA LEU A 41 -2.35 -18.33 2.71
C LEU A 41 -3.04 -17.00 2.43
N LEU A 42 -4.32 -16.85 2.80
CA LEU A 42 -5.09 -15.62 2.61
C LEU A 42 -4.66 -14.47 3.52
N ASN A 43 -3.91 -14.74 4.58
CA ASN A 43 -3.30 -13.69 5.42
C ASN A 43 -1.86 -13.40 5.01
N THR A 44 -1.33 -13.96 3.92
CA THR A 44 0.02 -13.61 3.46
C THR A 44 -0.02 -12.25 2.77
N ILE A 45 -0.28 -12.20 1.46
CA ILE A 45 -0.32 -10.96 0.69
C ILE A 45 -1.76 -10.44 0.62
N ASN A 46 -1.99 -9.30 1.28
CA ASN A 46 -3.29 -8.64 1.33
C ASN A 46 -3.21 -7.23 0.74
N THR A 47 -4.21 -6.90 -0.08
CA THR A 47 -4.43 -5.52 -0.54
C THR A 47 -5.35 -4.81 0.45
N HIS A 48 -4.84 -3.74 1.07
CA HIS A 48 -5.59 -2.86 1.95
C HIS A 48 -6.11 -1.67 1.16
N ILE A 49 -7.41 -1.41 1.25
CA ILE A 49 -8.07 -0.29 0.56
C ILE A 49 -8.20 0.88 1.53
N LEU A 50 -7.75 2.06 1.12
CA LEU A 50 -7.88 3.31 1.86
C LEU A 50 -9.14 4.02 1.42
N THR A 51 -10.17 3.97 2.25
CA THR A 51 -11.46 4.61 1.95
C THR A 51 -11.49 6.05 2.45
N LEU A 52 -12.10 6.95 1.67
CA LEU A 52 -12.29 8.36 2.04
C LEU A 52 -13.32 8.54 3.17
N SER A 53 -14.23 7.58 3.29
CA SER A 53 -15.27 7.53 4.31
C SER A 53 -15.31 6.13 4.96
N PRO A 54 -15.82 6.02 6.21
CA PRO A 54 -16.08 4.71 6.82
C PRO A 54 -17.11 3.92 6.02
N LEU A 55 -16.92 2.60 5.96
CA LEU A 55 -17.93 1.69 5.43
C LEU A 55 -19.11 1.62 6.41
N SER A 56 -20.33 1.72 5.89
CA SER A 56 -21.55 1.77 6.68
C SER A 56 -22.19 0.40 6.93
N GLY A 57 -21.79 -0.61 6.18
CA GLY A 57 -22.44 -1.92 6.12
C GLY A 57 -23.54 -2.02 5.06
N ASP A 58 -23.91 -0.90 4.42
CA ASP A 58 -24.82 -0.91 3.27
C ASP A 58 -24.05 -1.33 2.00
N VAL A 59 -24.47 -2.44 1.40
CA VAL A 59 -23.76 -3.05 0.26
C VAL A 59 -23.67 -2.11 -0.94
N THR A 60 -24.70 -1.32 -1.21
CA THR A 60 -24.74 -0.45 -2.40
C THR A 60 -23.75 0.70 -2.24
N ASN A 61 -23.83 1.40 -1.10
CA ASN A 61 -22.94 2.51 -0.76
C ASN A 61 -21.49 2.04 -0.58
N ASP A 62 -21.26 0.96 0.16
CA ASP A 62 -19.90 0.47 0.45
C ASP A 62 -19.20 -0.02 -0.81
N LYS A 63 -19.94 -0.64 -1.74
CA LYS A 63 -19.41 -1.03 -3.05
C LYS A 63 -18.92 0.19 -3.83
N GLU A 64 -19.67 1.29 -3.82
CA GLU A 64 -19.26 2.53 -4.49
C GLU A 64 -17.99 3.12 -3.87
N ILE A 65 -17.91 3.15 -2.53
CA ILE A 65 -16.73 3.61 -1.80
C ILE A 65 -15.50 2.77 -2.16
N ILE A 66 -15.64 1.44 -2.12
CA ILE A 66 -14.54 0.49 -2.41
C ILE A 66 -14.06 0.64 -3.85
N TYR A 67 -14.96 0.63 -4.83
CA TYR A 67 -14.60 0.72 -6.24
C TYR A 67 -14.01 2.07 -6.61
N THR A 68 -14.50 3.15 -6.02
CA THR A 68 -13.91 4.48 -6.21
C THR A 68 -12.50 4.53 -5.64
N SER A 69 -12.29 4.01 -4.43
CA SER A 69 -10.96 3.94 -3.82
C SER A 69 -9.98 3.13 -4.67
N LEU A 70 -10.40 1.98 -5.21
CA LEU A 70 -9.58 1.16 -6.11
C LEU A 70 -9.28 1.85 -7.45
N ARG A 71 -10.26 2.55 -8.04
CA ARG A 71 -10.10 3.32 -9.29
C ARG A 71 -9.07 4.45 -9.13
N GLU A 72 -9.08 5.11 -7.97
CA GLU A 72 -8.12 6.13 -7.60
C GLU A 72 -6.74 5.55 -7.23
N GLY A 73 -6.66 4.24 -7.02
CA GLY A 73 -5.42 3.57 -6.64
C GLY A 73 -5.11 3.67 -5.14
N ASN A 74 -6.10 4.05 -4.33
CA ASN A 74 -5.99 4.25 -2.90
C ASN A 74 -5.92 2.89 -2.20
N CYS A 75 -4.84 2.16 -2.42
CA CYS A 75 -4.59 0.87 -1.83
C CYS A 75 -3.10 0.59 -1.68
N PHE A 76 -2.76 -0.33 -0.79
CA PHE A 76 -1.39 -0.80 -0.60
C PHE A 76 -1.36 -2.29 -0.33
N ILE A 77 -0.21 -2.89 -0.60
CA ILE A 77 0.03 -4.32 -0.38
C ILE A 77 0.79 -4.47 0.93
N ALA A 78 0.35 -5.41 1.78
CA ALA A 78 1.07 -5.76 2.99
C ALA A 78 1.07 -7.27 3.22
N HIS A 79 2.03 -7.70 4.05
CA HIS A 79 2.09 -9.08 4.53
C HIS A 79 1.49 -9.21 5.94
N ASP A 80 0.17 -9.34 6.06
CA ASP A 80 -0.51 -9.27 7.37
C ASP A 80 -0.16 -10.45 8.32
N GLY A 81 0.18 -11.60 7.75
CA GLY A 81 0.57 -12.80 8.48
C GLY A 81 1.95 -12.69 9.14
N LEU A 82 2.79 -11.78 8.68
CA LEU A 82 4.02 -11.40 9.38
C LEU A 82 3.71 -10.31 10.39
N ARG A 83 3.08 -9.21 9.94
CA ARG A 83 2.72 -8.11 10.83
C ARG A 83 1.60 -7.26 10.27
N GLY A 84 0.49 -7.15 11.01
CA GLY A 84 -0.71 -6.43 10.58
C GLY A 84 -0.45 -4.96 10.22
N ALA A 85 -0.96 -4.54 9.06
CA ALA A 85 -0.67 -3.22 8.49
C ALA A 85 -1.70 -2.12 8.81
N LYS A 86 -2.75 -2.47 9.58
CA LYS A 86 -3.82 -1.55 9.96
C LYS A 86 -3.29 -0.30 10.66
N GLY A 87 -3.57 0.88 10.09
CA GLY A 87 -3.07 2.17 10.57
C GLY A 87 -1.95 2.75 9.72
N PHE A 88 -1.46 2.01 8.72
CA PHE A 88 -0.62 2.57 7.68
C PHE A 88 -1.36 3.67 6.90
N SER A 89 -0.69 4.79 6.64
CA SER A 89 -1.17 5.80 5.70
C SER A 89 0.00 6.50 5.02
N PHE A 90 -0.17 6.80 3.74
CA PHE A 90 0.80 7.50 2.92
C PHE A 90 0.08 8.55 2.09
N SER A 91 0.50 9.81 2.24
CA SER A 91 -0.20 10.93 1.62
C SER A 91 0.74 12.11 1.41
N PHE A 92 0.37 12.98 0.49
CA PHE A 92 1.05 14.23 0.22
C PHE A 92 0.09 15.39 0.49
N ARG A 93 0.58 16.45 1.16
CA ARG A 93 -0.21 17.66 1.41
C ARG A 93 0.49 18.87 0.80
N ARG A 94 -0.16 19.53 -0.14
CA ARG A 94 0.38 20.74 -0.79
C ARG A 94 0.54 21.87 0.22
N GLU A 95 1.59 22.67 0.05
CA GLU A 95 1.80 23.84 0.91
C GLU A 95 0.79 24.96 0.63
N LYS A 96 0.46 25.19 -0.65
CA LYS A 96 -0.34 26.34 -1.12
C LYS A 96 -1.81 26.28 -0.69
N ASN A 97 -2.53 25.22 -1.08
CA ASN A 97 -3.98 25.07 -0.87
C ASN A 97 -4.34 24.04 0.22
N LYS A 98 -3.33 23.44 0.87
CA LYS A 98 -3.49 22.36 1.86
C LYS A 98 -4.23 21.12 1.35
N GLU A 99 -4.39 20.99 0.03
CA GLU A 99 -4.97 19.82 -0.61
C GLU A 99 -4.18 18.57 -0.23
N ARG A 100 -4.92 17.52 0.13
CA ARG A 100 -4.38 16.21 0.49
C ARG A 100 -4.58 15.29 -0.70
N ILE A 101 -3.47 14.72 -1.16
CA ILE A 101 -3.40 13.73 -2.23
C ILE A 101 -3.06 12.40 -1.55
N GLU A 102 -3.91 11.41 -1.72
CA GLU A 102 -3.68 10.07 -1.19
C GLU A 102 -2.72 9.29 -2.07
N MET A 103 -2.12 8.24 -1.53
CA MET A 103 -1.31 7.33 -2.33
C MET A 103 -2.10 6.71 -3.49
N GLY A 104 -1.43 6.47 -4.61
CA GLY A 104 -2.06 5.97 -5.84
C GLY A 104 -2.60 7.05 -6.76
N GLN A 105 -2.89 8.24 -6.23
CA GLN A 105 -3.31 9.39 -7.02
C GLN A 105 -2.12 10.13 -7.66
N GLU A 106 -2.42 10.89 -8.71
CA GLU A 106 -1.48 11.79 -9.37
C GLU A 106 -2.04 13.21 -9.41
N ALA A 107 -1.17 14.22 -9.43
CA ALA A 107 -1.60 15.60 -9.56
C ALA A 107 -0.46 16.48 -10.09
N GLN A 108 -0.80 17.68 -10.58
CA GLN A 108 0.22 18.67 -10.96
C GLN A 108 1.12 19.01 -9.76
N PHE A 109 2.43 18.99 -9.98
CA PHE A 109 3.38 19.19 -8.90
C PHE A 109 3.33 20.62 -8.33
N SER A 110 3.34 20.70 -6.99
CA SER A 110 3.69 21.90 -6.24
C SER A 110 4.35 21.48 -4.92
N PRO A 111 5.24 22.30 -4.32
CA PRO A 111 5.86 21.96 -3.06
C PRO A 111 4.87 21.61 -1.96
N GLY A 112 5.26 20.70 -1.09
CA GLY A 112 4.37 20.14 -0.09
C GLY A 112 5.07 19.24 0.90
N VAL A 113 4.26 18.55 1.68
CA VAL A 113 4.71 17.68 2.76
C VAL A 113 4.20 16.27 2.54
N LEU A 114 5.14 15.33 2.41
CA LEU A 114 4.89 13.90 2.40
C LEU A 114 4.73 13.42 3.85
N VAL A 115 3.65 12.70 4.14
CA VAL A 115 3.33 12.18 5.47
C VAL A 115 3.14 10.68 5.39
N ILE A 116 3.95 9.94 6.14
CA ILE A 116 3.92 8.49 6.28
C ILE A 116 3.63 8.17 7.74
N LYS A 117 2.62 7.34 7.99
CA LYS A 117 2.33 6.78 9.32
C LYS A 117 2.35 5.28 9.22
N LEU A 118 2.99 4.64 10.18
CA LEU A 118 3.00 3.20 10.34
C LEU A 118 2.19 2.81 11.59
N PRO A 119 1.66 1.59 11.65
CA PRO A 119 1.02 1.09 12.88
C PRO A 119 2.00 0.96 14.06
N ASP A 120 3.29 0.76 13.77
CA ASP A 120 4.37 0.65 14.75
C ASP A 120 5.71 1.00 14.06
N ARG A 121 6.79 1.21 14.82
CA ARG A 121 8.12 1.54 14.29
C ARG A 121 8.58 0.49 13.28
N GLY A 122 9.19 0.96 12.21
CA GLY A 122 9.73 0.11 11.15
C GLY A 122 10.72 0.88 10.29
N LEU A 123 11.51 0.15 9.52
CA LEU A 123 12.41 0.74 8.54
C LEU A 123 11.60 1.14 7.30
N THR A 124 11.42 2.45 7.13
CA THR A 124 10.74 3.04 5.98
C THR A 124 11.78 3.42 4.93
N ARG A 125 11.69 2.84 3.74
CA ARG A 125 12.47 3.24 2.56
C ARG A 125 11.55 4.03 1.63
N ILE A 126 11.97 5.23 1.30
CA ILE A 126 11.27 6.11 0.36
C ILE A 126 12.09 6.11 -0.91
N LEU A 127 11.45 5.76 -2.00
CA LEU A 127 12.01 5.80 -3.34
C LEU A 127 11.39 6.97 -4.09
N LYS A 128 12.21 7.65 -4.88
CA LYS A 128 11.80 8.66 -5.86
C LYS A 128 12.25 8.16 -7.23
N ASP A 129 11.31 7.99 -8.15
CA ASP A 129 11.57 7.54 -9.52
C ASP A 129 12.41 6.24 -9.55
N GLY A 130 12.05 5.28 -8.68
CA GLY A 130 12.73 3.99 -8.53
C GLY A 130 14.07 4.02 -7.79
N SER A 131 14.60 5.20 -7.47
CA SER A 131 15.88 5.36 -6.74
C SER A 131 15.65 5.64 -5.27
N LEU A 132 16.52 5.13 -4.39
CA LEU A 132 16.39 5.38 -2.94
C LEU A 132 16.58 6.87 -2.64
N PHE A 133 15.54 7.49 -2.10
CA PHE A 133 15.53 8.91 -1.74
C PHE A 133 15.87 9.12 -0.25
N LYS A 134 15.26 8.32 0.63
CA LYS A 134 15.52 8.37 2.08
C LYS A 134 15.23 7.04 2.74
N THR A 135 15.93 6.75 3.83
CA THR A 135 15.60 5.68 4.76
C THR A 135 15.43 6.25 6.16
N GLU A 136 14.49 5.74 6.94
CA GLU A 136 14.20 6.21 8.30
C GLU A 136 13.65 5.07 9.16
N TYR A 137 14.01 5.02 10.45
CA TYR A 137 13.44 4.06 11.40
C TYR A 137 12.53 4.76 12.42
N SER A 138 11.24 4.83 12.11
CA SER A 138 10.24 5.50 12.95
C SER A 138 8.84 4.91 12.72
N SER A 139 7.86 5.30 13.54
CA SER A 139 6.44 5.02 13.31
C SER A 139 5.74 6.14 12.53
N ARG A 140 6.41 7.27 12.32
CA ARG A 140 5.89 8.45 11.63
C ARG A 140 7.02 9.24 11.00
N LEU A 141 6.80 9.67 9.76
CA LEU A 141 7.76 10.46 9.01
C LEU A 141 7.03 11.57 8.25
N THR A 142 7.62 12.76 8.29
CA THR A 142 7.14 13.97 7.61
C THR A 142 8.31 14.56 6.84
N LEU A 143 8.15 14.74 5.53
CA LEU A 143 9.22 15.25 4.66
C LEU A 143 8.71 16.37 3.78
N LYS A 144 9.49 17.45 3.67
CA LYS A 144 9.24 18.48 2.68
C LYS A 144 9.72 17.99 1.32
N ILE A 145 8.88 18.14 0.31
CA ILE A 145 9.18 17.75 -1.07
C ILE A 145 9.15 19.00 -1.94
N HIS A 146 10.27 19.24 -2.61
CA HIS A 146 10.46 20.39 -3.51
C HIS A 146 10.62 19.96 -4.98
N GLU A 147 10.62 18.65 -5.24
CA GLU A 147 10.82 18.09 -6.58
C GLU A 147 9.68 17.18 -6.97
N ARG A 148 9.24 17.31 -8.23
CA ARG A 148 8.31 16.35 -8.85
C ARG A 148 8.94 14.96 -8.96
N GLY A 149 8.11 13.93 -8.99
CA GLY A 149 8.51 12.54 -9.20
C GLY A 149 7.47 11.58 -8.66
N VAL A 150 7.68 10.30 -8.92
CA VAL A 150 6.89 9.21 -8.36
C VAL A 150 7.51 8.81 -7.03
N TYR A 151 6.76 8.97 -5.95
CA TYR A 151 7.20 8.59 -4.61
C TYR A 151 6.58 7.27 -4.19
N ARG A 152 7.44 6.32 -3.82
CA ARG A 152 7.05 4.99 -3.37
C ARG A 152 7.60 4.73 -1.97
N VAL A 153 6.83 4.03 -1.15
CA VAL A 153 7.21 3.67 0.21
C VAL A 153 7.26 2.16 0.33
N GLU A 154 8.38 1.66 0.83
CA GLU A 154 8.54 0.27 1.28
C GLU A 154 8.77 0.28 2.79
N VAL A 155 8.14 -0.65 3.50
CA VAL A 155 8.26 -0.74 4.96
C VAL A 155 8.70 -2.15 5.32
N LEU A 156 9.81 -2.24 6.06
CA LEU A 156 10.27 -3.48 6.68
C LEU A 156 10.03 -3.39 8.19
N ARG A 157 9.27 -4.35 8.72
CA ARG A 157 8.77 -4.37 10.09
C ARG A 157 8.80 -5.78 10.66
#